data_AF-A0A4Q2AD52-F1
#
_entry.id   AF-A0A4Q2AD52-F1
#
_cell.length_a   1.000
_cell.length_b   1.000
_cell.length_c   1.000
_cell.angle_alpha   90.00
_cell.angle_beta   90.00
_cell.angle_gamma   90.00
#
_symmetry.space_group_name_H-M   'P 1'
#
loop_
_entity.id
_entity.type
_entity.pdbx_description
1 polymer ?
#
loop_
_entity_poly.entity_id
_entity_poly.type
_entity_poly.pdbx_seq_one_letter_code
_entity_poly.pdbx_strand_id
1 'polypeptide(L)'
;MLNIDSQFITECEKTDSDVDAILHVLHAQSQISTPMDETRLDRLVARSLDLDEHAARSLEALAGETHVRAMRTPAHFLTVLKQAITELRLSRLFCSSSQGEFHRGICPAAYDERSGEHHPAEMAAWRAGFRAMAPEQQMMAATIVWMYRSGADSIWLRRVPCTWRASEALRYMHDAGCLTIWIRLIARFPGW
;
A
#
# COMPACT_ATOMS: atom_id res chain seq x y z
N MET A 1 28.14 10.73 -29.58
CA MET A 1 28.39 9.53 -28.75
C MET A 1 27.68 9.80 -27.44
N LEU A 2 26.52 9.18 -27.23
CA LEU A 2 25.48 9.66 -26.32
C LEU A 2 25.74 9.24 -24.87
N ASN A 3 25.44 10.19 -23.99
CA ASN A 3 25.64 10.26 -22.56
C ASN A 3 24.71 9.33 -21.75
N ILE A 4 24.66 8.04 -22.14
CA ILE A 4 23.73 7.06 -21.56
C ILE A 4 24.11 6.73 -20.10
N ASP A 5 25.42 6.59 -19.83
CA ASP A 5 25.90 6.25 -18.49
C ASP A 5 25.63 7.36 -17.46
N SER A 6 25.75 8.63 -17.86
CA SER A 6 25.51 9.75 -16.92
C SER A 6 24.03 9.94 -16.62
N GLN A 7 23.12 9.75 -17.59
CA GLN A 7 21.68 9.84 -17.34
C GLN A 7 21.19 8.71 -16.44
N PHE A 8 21.68 7.49 -16.67
CA PHE A 8 21.30 6.33 -15.88
C PHE A 8 21.77 6.44 -14.43
N ILE A 9 22.99 6.93 -14.19
CA ILE A 9 23.51 7.17 -12.84
C ILE A 9 22.66 8.24 -12.11
N THR A 10 22.33 9.35 -12.78
CA THR A 10 21.53 10.42 -12.16
C THR A 10 20.09 10.00 -11.86
N GLU A 11 19.47 9.16 -12.69
CA GLU A 11 18.13 8.62 -12.42
C GLU A 11 18.16 7.64 -11.24
N CYS A 12 19.15 6.75 -11.16
CA CYS A 12 19.28 5.80 -10.06
C CYS A 12 19.54 6.50 -8.71
N GLU A 13 20.42 7.51 -8.68
CA GLU A 13 20.69 8.33 -7.49
C GLU A 13 19.44 9.10 -7.03
N LYS A 14 18.66 9.62 -7.98
CA LYS A 14 17.40 10.31 -7.68
C LYS A 14 16.36 9.34 -7.12
N THR A 15 16.22 8.15 -7.68
CA THR A 15 15.31 7.11 -7.20
C THR A 15 15.64 6.68 -5.77
N ASP A 16 16.91 6.45 -5.47
CA ASP A 16 17.34 6.12 -4.12
C ASP A 16 17.06 7.26 -3.15
N SER A 17 17.31 8.51 -3.57
CA SER A 17 16.97 9.70 -2.78
C SER A 17 15.46 9.83 -2.51
N ASP A 18 14.60 9.51 -3.49
CA ASP A 18 13.14 9.61 -3.33
C ASP A 18 12.60 8.53 -2.39
N VAL A 19 13.08 7.28 -2.52
CA VAL A 19 12.72 6.17 -1.61
C VAL A 19 13.20 6.44 -0.19
N ASP A 20 14.42 6.94 -0.03
CA ASP A 20 14.97 7.29 1.28
C ASP A 20 14.20 8.44 1.94
N ALA A 21 13.77 9.44 1.17
CA ALA A 21 12.93 10.52 1.67
C ALA A 21 11.57 10.00 2.19
N ILE A 22 10.94 9.07 1.46
CA ILE A 22 9.68 8.45 1.87
C ILE A 22 9.88 7.66 3.17
N LEU A 23 10.89 6.80 3.22
CA LEU A 23 11.20 6.02 4.42
C LEU A 23 11.49 6.94 5.61
N HIS A 24 12.22 8.03 5.40
CA HIS A 24 12.56 8.97 6.46
C HIS A 24 11.31 9.64 7.05
N VAL A 25 10.39 10.12 6.20
CA VAL A 25 9.10 10.68 6.64
C VAL A 25 8.31 9.67 7.45
N LEU A 26 8.21 8.42 6.96
CA LEU A 26 7.45 7.37 7.64
C LEU A 26 8.12 6.96 8.97
N HIS A 27 9.44 6.83 9.02
CA HIS A 27 10.18 6.45 10.23
C HIS A 27 10.16 7.52 11.31
N ALA A 28 10.30 8.80 10.94
CA ALA A 28 10.26 9.93 11.88
C ALA A 28 8.93 9.97 12.67
N GLN A 29 7.86 9.45 12.08
CA GLN A 29 6.50 9.51 12.63
C GLN A 29 6.07 8.22 13.31
N SER A 30 6.58 7.08 12.86
CA SER A 30 6.07 5.76 13.22
C SER A 30 6.60 5.18 14.54
N GLN A 31 7.42 5.91 15.30
CA GLN A 31 8.13 5.42 16.50
C GLN A 31 8.77 4.04 16.30
N ILE A 32 9.18 3.71 15.07
CA ILE A 32 9.79 2.43 14.75
C ILE A 32 11.21 2.44 15.32
N SER A 33 11.46 1.58 16.31
CA SER A 33 12.80 1.39 16.89
C SER A 33 13.72 0.52 16.03
N THR A 34 13.16 -0.15 15.02
CA THR A 34 13.92 -0.96 14.06
C THR A 34 14.63 -0.03 13.07
N PRO A 35 15.90 -0.29 12.72
CA PRO A 35 16.59 0.40 11.64
C PRO A 35 15.78 0.40 10.33
N MET A 36 15.93 1.44 9.51
CA MET A 36 15.19 1.62 8.25
C MET A 36 15.42 0.45 7.27
N ASP A 37 16.65 -0.06 7.22
CA ASP A 37 17.08 -1.18 6.37
C ASP A 37 16.58 -2.56 6.83
N GLU A 38 16.17 -2.67 8.10
CA GLU A 38 15.62 -3.90 8.68
C GLU A 38 14.10 -3.88 8.82
N THR A 39 13.48 -2.72 8.63
CA THR A 39 12.04 -2.55 8.84
C THR A 39 11.26 -3.30 7.77
N ARG A 40 10.29 -4.11 8.21
CA ARG A 40 9.41 -4.85 7.31
C ARG A 40 8.26 -3.96 6.82
N LEU A 41 7.81 -4.19 5.59
CA LEU A 41 6.72 -3.44 4.97
C LEU A 41 5.42 -3.52 5.79
N ASP A 42 5.07 -4.69 6.32
CA ASP A 42 3.86 -4.87 7.15
C ASP A 42 3.88 -4.00 8.41
N ARG A 43 5.04 -3.91 9.07
CA ARG A 43 5.26 -3.03 10.23
C ARG A 43 5.21 -1.56 9.84
N LEU A 44 5.83 -1.19 8.71
CA LEU A 44 5.80 0.17 8.20
C LEU A 44 4.35 0.62 7.93
N VAL A 45 3.58 -0.20 7.20
CA VAL A 45 2.16 0.08 6.90
C VAL A 45 1.35 0.20 8.19
N ALA A 46 1.46 -0.77 9.10
CA ALA A 46 0.71 -0.76 10.36
C ALA A 46 0.95 0.50 11.19
N ARG A 47 2.20 1.00 11.24
CA ARG A 47 2.51 2.25 11.94
C ARG A 47 2.12 3.50 11.17
N SER A 48 1.99 3.40 9.86
CA SER A 48 1.56 4.51 9.01
C SER A 48 0.05 4.75 9.06
N LEU A 49 -0.72 3.84 9.67
CA LEU A 49 -2.17 4.03 9.82
C LEU A 49 -2.51 5.21 10.74
N ASP A 50 -1.63 5.52 11.70
CA ASP A 50 -1.78 6.60 12.68
C ASP A 50 -0.96 7.86 12.32
N LEU A 51 -0.61 8.05 11.04
CA LEU A 51 0.12 9.25 10.60
C LEU A 51 -0.59 10.53 11.05
N ASP A 52 0.16 11.55 11.43
CA ASP A 52 -0.41 12.89 11.62
C ASP A 52 -0.65 13.59 10.26
N GLU A 53 -1.36 14.71 10.30
CA GLU A 53 -1.68 15.49 9.10
C GLU A 53 -0.43 16.13 8.45
N HIS A 54 0.63 16.42 9.21
CA HIS A 54 1.86 16.98 8.66
C HIS A 54 2.62 15.95 7.83
N ALA A 55 2.78 14.74 8.37
CA ALA A 55 3.41 13.62 7.70
C ALA A 55 2.65 13.18 6.45
N ALA A 56 1.32 13.11 6.53
CA ALA A 56 0.48 12.82 5.36
C ALA A 56 0.71 13.84 4.23
N ARG A 57 0.81 15.13 4.55
CA ARG A 57 1.13 16.16 3.54
C ARG A 57 2.54 16.03 2.98
N SER A 58 3.53 15.69 3.80
CA SER A 58 4.90 15.45 3.33
C SER A 58 4.96 14.28 2.35
N LEU A 59 4.23 13.20 2.62
CA LEU A 59 4.11 12.07 1.70
C LEU A 59 3.44 12.46 0.37
N GLU A 60 2.38 13.26 0.42
CA GLU A 60 1.67 13.70 -0.79
C GLU A 60 2.51 14.65 -1.66
N ALA A 61 3.34 15.48 -1.04
CA ALA A 61 4.33 16.29 -1.75
C ALA A 61 5.34 15.40 -2.48
N LEU A 62 5.78 14.29 -1.86
CA LEU A 62 6.66 13.31 -2.50
C LEU A 62 5.95 12.54 -3.64
N ALA A 63 4.62 12.39 -3.57
CA ALA A 63 3.79 11.83 -4.64
C ALA A 63 3.46 12.82 -5.78
N GLY A 64 4.08 14.02 -5.78
CA GLY A 64 3.98 15.01 -6.84
C GLY A 64 2.66 15.78 -6.92
N GLU A 65 1.79 15.70 -5.90
CA GLU A 65 0.53 16.48 -5.86
C GLU A 65 0.60 17.64 -4.86
N THR A 66 0.14 18.81 -5.31
CA THR A 66 0.14 20.03 -4.52
C THR A 66 -1.11 20.10 -3.65
N HIS A 67 -0.93 19.86 -2.34
CA HIS A 67 -1.77 20.30 -1.22
C HIS A 67 -3.29 20.39 -1.49
N VAL A 68 -3.99 19.25 -1.42
CA VAL A 68 -5.45 19.22 -1.30
C VAL A 68 -5.84 19.49 0.15
N ARG A 69 -6.64 20.53 0.41
CA ARG A 69 -7.22 20.78 1.74
C ARG A 69 -8.17 19.61 2.10
N ALA A 70 -8.01 19.02 3.29
CA ALA A 70 -8.76 17.85 3.75
C ALA A 70 -8.57 16.59 2.88
N MET A 71 -7.33 16.16 2.69
CA MET A 71 -7.02 14.99 1.86
C MET A 71 -7.40 13.64 2.48
N ARG A 72 -7.48 13.55 3.81
CA ARG A 72 -7.83 12.32 4.56
C ARG A 72 -9.34 12.19 4.79
N THR A 73 -10.12 12.28 3.73
CA THR A 73 -11.57 11.99 3.79
C THR A 73 -11.86 10.59 3.25
N PRO A 74 -12.92 9.92 3.73
CA PRO A 74 -13.36 8.63 3.17
C PRO A 74 -13.52 8.62 1.66
N ALA A 75 -13.98 9.74 1.07
CA ALA A 75 -14.17 9.89 -0.37
C ALA A 75 -12.84 9.96 -1.13
N HIS A 76 -11.90 10.78 -0.67
CA HIS A 76 -10.57 10.88 -1.29
C HIS A 76 -9.80 9.57 -1.21
N PHE A 77 -9.89 8.88 -0.08
CA PHE A 77 -9.29 7.55 0.07
C PHE A 77 -9.94 6.52 -0.85
N LEU A 78 -11.27 6.51 -0.98
CA LEU A 78 -11.96 5.61 -1.91
C LEU A 78 -11.48 5.81 -3.36
N THR A 79 -11.25 7.05 -3.79
CA THR A 79 -10.74 7.33 -5.15
C THR A 79 -9.39 6.66 -5.39
N VAL A 80 -8.44 6.80 -4.46
CA VAL A 80 -7.12 6.19 -4.58
C VAL A 80 -7.19 4.66 -4.45
N LEU A 81 -8.05 4.15 -3.57
CA LEU A 81 -8.30 2.71 -3.43
C LEU A 81 -8.84 2.09 -4.73
N LYS A 82 -9.81 2.73 -5.37
CA LYS A 82 -10.33 2.30 -6.68
C LYS A 82 -9.27 2.40 -7.77
N GLN A 83 -8.45 3.45 -7.75
CA GLN A 83 -7.32 3.61 -8.67
C GLN A 83 -6.34 2.43 -8.52
N ALA A 84 -5.89 2.14 -7.30
CA ALA A 84 -4.98 1.03 -7.01
C ALA A 84 -5.56 -0.33 -7.48
N ILE A 85 -6.83 -0.60 -7.16
CA ILE A 85 -7.49 -1.85 -7.56
C ILE A 85 -7.57 -1.97 -9.09
N THR A 86 -7.85 -0.88 -9.78
CA THR A 86 -8.00 -0.88 -11.24
C THR A 86 -6.66 -1.00 -11.94
N GLU A 87 -5.71 -0.11 -11.63
CA GLU A 87 -4.42 -0.04 -12.33
C GLU A 87 -3.55 -1.28 -12.07
N LEU A 88 -3.59 -1.83 -10.85
CA LEU A 88 -2.85 -3.04 -10.51
C LEU A 88 -3.66 -4.33 -10.73
N ARG A 89 -4.87 -4.23 -11.32
CA ARG A 89 -5.74 -5.36 -11.68
C ARG A 89 -6.07 -6.28 -10.49
N LEU A 90 -6.33 -5.69 -9.33
CA LEU A 90 -6.60 -6.39 -8.08
C LEU A 90 -8.06 -6.78 -7.87
N SER A 91 -8.93 -6.55 -8.86
CA SER A 91 -10.38 -6.83 -8.77
C SER A 91 -10.74 -8.29 -8.50
N ARG A 92 -9.80 -9.23 -8.71
CA ARG A 92 -9.98 -10.65 -8.34
C ARG A 92 -9.86 -10.89 -6.84
N LEU A 93 -9.24 -9.98 -6.10
CA LEU A 93 -9.02 -10.09 -4.65
C LEU A 93 -9.93 -9.19 -3.83
N PHE A 94 -10.58 -8.19 -4.45
CA PHE A 94 -11.43 -7.23 -3.76
C PHE A 94 -12.76 -7.06 -4.50
N CYS A 95 -13.86 -7.07 -3.77
CA CYS A 95 -15.21 -6.89 -4.32
C CYS A 95 -15.94 -5.72 -3.64
N SER A 96 -16.98 -5.23 -4.31
CA SER A 96 -17.87 -4.25 -3.73
C SER A 96 -18.78 -4.91 -2.68
N SER A 97 -18.91 -4.23 -1.56
CA SER A 97 -19.82 -4.54 -0.46
C SER A 97 -21.07 -3.70 -0.57
N SER A 98 -22.22 -4.26 -0.18
CA SER A 98 -23.47 -3.50 0.01
C SER A 98 -23.58 -2.89 1.41
N GLN A 99 -22.65 -3.20 2.33
CA GLN A 99 -22.64 -2.79 3.72
C GLN A 99 -21.49 -1.81 4.01
N GLY A 100 -21.58 -0.61 3.45
CA GLY A 100 -20.63 0.44 3.78
C GLY A 100 -20.64 1.58 2.79
N GLU A 101 -20.45 2.79 3.29
CA GLU A 101 -20.20 3.95 2.45
C GLU A 101 -18.70 4.06 2.14
N PHE A 102 -18.39 4.67 1.00
CA PHE A 102 -17.01 4.94 0.59
C PHE A 102 -16.11 3.69 0.54
N HIS A 103 -14.94 3.72 1.18
CA HIS A 103 -13.98 2.61 1.22
C HIS A 103 -14.50 1.40 2.00
N ARG A 104 -15.45 1.59 2.92
CA ARG A 104 -16.13 0.48 3.61
C ARG A 104 -16.99 -0.35 2.67
N GLY A 105 -17.37 0.21 1.52
CA GLY A 105 -18.01 -0.51 0.42
C GLY A 105 -17.06 -1.39 -0.40
N ILE A 106 -15.82 -1.61 0.02
CA ILE A 106 -14.86 -2.52 -0.60
C ILE A 106 -14.33 -3.47 0.47
N CYS A 107 -14.27 -4.76 0.19
CA CYS A 107 -13.71 -5.76 1.09
C CYS A 107 -12.92 -6.82 0.30
N PRO A 108 -12.03 -7.58 0.95
CA PRO A 108 -11.41 -8.74 0.30
C PRO A 108 -12.50 -9.75 -0.12
N ALA A 109 -12.44 -10.20 -1.37
CA ALA A 109 -13.34 -11.23 -1.90
C ALA A 109 -13.14 -12.55 -1.14
N ALA A 110 -14.17 -13.40 -1.01
CA ALA A 110 -14.23 -14.56 -0.09
C ALA A 110 -14.58 -14.23 1.37
N TYR A 111 -15.12 -13.03 1.62
CA TYR A 111 -15.74 -12.65 2.88
C TYR A 111 -17.25 -12.61 2.70
N ASP A 112 -17.99 -13.44 3.41
CA ASP A 112 -19.44 -13.25 3.52
C ASP A 112 -19.73 -12.30 4.67
N GLU A 113 -20.02 -11.05 4.32
CA GLU A 113 -20.34 -9.99 5.27
C GLU A 113 -21.62 -10.24 6.08
N ARG A 114 -22.54 -11.06 5.59
CA ARG A 114 -23.81 -11.33 6.29
C ARG A 114 -23.65 -12.36 7.39
N SER A 115 -22.71 -13.30 7.23
CA SER A 115 -22.42 -14.36 8.21
C SER A 115 -21.15 -14.11 9.01
N GLY A 116 -20.25 -13.24 8.53
CA GLY A 116 -18.91 -13.08 9.08
C GLY A 116 -18.01 -14.30 8.83
N GLU A 117 -18.42 -15.22 7.95
CA GLU A 117 -17.71 -16.46 7.69
C GLU A 117 -16.78 -16.36 6.48
N HIS A 118 -15.66 -17.07 6.57
CA HIS A 118 -14.72 -17.26 5.47
C HIS A 118 -14.93 -18.65 4.90
N HIS A 119 -15.40 -18.75 3.65
CA HIS A 119 -15.54 -20.04 2.99
C HIS A 119 -14.15 -20.61 2.63
N PRO A 120 -13.77 -21.81 3.12
CA PRO A 120 -12.41 -22.32 2.93
C PRO A 120 -11.97 -22.44 1.46
N ALA A 121 -12.90 -22.80 0.57
CA ALA A 121 -12.64 -22.92 -0.87
C ALA A 121 -12.38 -21.55 -1.52
N GLU A 122 -13.18 -20.55 -1.17
CA GLU A 122 -13.02 -19.18 -1.69
C GLU A 122 -11.74 -18.54 -1.15
N MET A 123 -11.40 -18.76 0.13
CA MET A 123 -10.12 -18.37 0.71
C MET A 123 -8.92 -19.03 0.03
N ALA A 124 -9.05 -20.30 -0.35
CA ALA A 124 -8.00 -21.00 -1.10
C ALA A 124 -7.81 -20.39 -2.49
N ALA A 125 -8.92 -20.06 -3.18
CA ALA A 125 -8.91 -19.39 -4.47
C ALA A 125 -8.31 -17.98 -4.37
N TRP A 126 -8.67 -17.20 -3.34
CA TRP A 126 -8.10 -15.88 -3.08
C TRP A 126 -6.58 -15.95 -2.93
N ARG A 127 -6.09 -16.88 -2.09
CA ARG A 127 -4.65 -17.06 -1.87
C ARG A 127 -3.92 -17.57 -3.12
N ALA A 128 -4.58 -18.41 -3.93
CA ALA A 128 -4.02 -18.84 -5.21
C ALA A 128 -3.89 -17.65 -6.18
N GLY A 129 -4.92 -16.81 -6.26
CA GLY A 129 -4.90 -15.58 -7.04
C GLY A 129 -3.78 -14.64 -6.58
N PHE A 130 -3.64 -14.43 -5.28
CA PHE A 130 -2.56 -13.63 -4.70
C PHE A 130 -1.18 -14.17 -5.08
N ARG A 131 -0.92 -15.48 -4.93
CA ARG A 131 0.39 -16.07 -5.27
C ARG A 131 0.75 -15.97 -6.75
N ALA A 132 -0.25 -15.89 -7.63
CA ALA A 132 -0.05 -15.77 -9.07
C ALA A 132 0.22 -14.32 -9.53
N MET A 133 0.09 -13.34 -8.65
CA MET A 133 0.35 -11.93 -8.94
C MET A 133 1.85 -11.62 -9.01
N ALA A 134 2.19 -10.57 -9.76
CA ALA A 134 3.52 -9.98 -9.74
C ALA A 134 3.86 -9.39 -8.36
N PRO A 135 5.14 -9.25 -7.99
CA PRO A 135 5.55 -8.79 -6.66
C PRO A 135 4.91 -7.46 -6.22
N GLU A 136 4.87 -6.45 -7.08
CA GLU A 136 4.28 -5.14 -6.81
C GLU A 136 2.76 -5.22 -6.57
N GLN A 137 2.08 -6.12 -7.28
CA GLN A 137 0.66 -6.39 -7.10
C GLN A 137 0.41 -7.07 -5.75
N GLN A 138 1.28 -8.00 -5.34
CA GLN A 138 1.22 -8.65 -4.03
C GLN A 138 1.43 -7.63 -2.90
N MET A 139 2.42 -6.73 -3.03
CA MET A 139 2.71 -5.68 -2.05
C MET A 139 1.53 -4.70 -1.91
N MET A 140 0.92 -4.30 -3.03
CA MET A 140 -0.27 -3.44 -3.01
C MET A 140 -1.48 -4.15 -2.37
N ALA A 141 -1.76 -5.39 -2.79
CA ALA A 141 -2.87 -6.16 -2.23
C ALA A 141 -2.69 -6.40 -0.72
N ALA A 142 -1.47 -6.72 -0.29
CA ALA A 142 -1.15 -6.89 1.13
C ALA A 142 -1.33 -5.58 1.92
N THR A 143 -0.91 -4.44 1.34
CA THR A 143 -1.11 -3.12 1.94
C THR A 143 -2.60 -2.82 2.18
N ILE A 144 -3.45 -3.06 1.18
CA ILE A 144 -4.91 -2.87 1.30
C ILE A 144 -5.49 -3.79 2.37
N VAL A 145 -5.05 -5.05 2.44
CA VAL A 145 -5.48 -5.99 3.49
C VAL A 145 -5.06 -5.51 4.88
N TRP A 146 -3.83 -5.02 5.07
CA TRP A 146 -3.39 -4.50 6.37
C TRP A 146 -4.16 -3.24 6.78
N MET A 147 -4.51 -2.37 5.83
CA MET A 147 -5.40 -1.22 6.09
C MET A 147 -6.81 -1.68 6.50
N TYR A 148 -7.40 -2.62 5.76
CA TYR A 148 -8.71 -3.21 6.06
C TYR A 148 -8.76 -3.86 7.46
N ARG A 149 -7.65 -4.50 7.86
CA ARG A 149 -7.53 -5.19 9.16
C ARG A 149 -7.04 -4.29 10.29
N SER A 150 -6.65 -3.05 9.98
CA SER A 150 -5.96 -2.14 10.90
C SER A 150 -4.73 -2.78 11.57
N GLY A 151 -3.93 -3.53 10.80
CA GLY A 151 -2.70 -4.15 11.30
C GLY A 151 -2.36 -5.50 10.67
N ALA A 152 -1.60 -6.30 11.42
CA ALA A 152 -1.15 -7.62 10.97
C ALA A 152 -2.35 -8.54 10.65
N ASP A 153 -2.23 -9.29 9.56
CA ASP A 153 -3.28 -10.17 9.10
C ASP A 153 -2.88 -11.65 9.18
N SER A 154 -3.75 -12.45 9.78
CA SER A 154 -3.62 -13.91 9.87
C SER A 154 -4.74 -14.66 9.15
N ILE A 155 -5.65 -13.93 8.48
CA ILE A 155 -6.81 -14.48 7.77
C ILE A 155 -6.46 -14.61 6.29
N TRP A 156 -6.18 -13.52 5.60
CA TRP A 156 -5.97 -13.48 4.15
C TRP A 156 -4.55 -13.88 3.77
N LEU A 157 -3.57 -13.21 4.40
CA LEU A 157 -2.15 -13.33 4.11
C LEU A 157 -1.48 -14.53 4.78
N ARG A 158 -2.27 -15.47 5.32
CA ARG A 158 -1.75 -16.71 5.88
C ARG A 158 -1.15 -17.60 4.79
N ARG A 159 0.13 -17.97 4.96
CA ARG A 159 0.88 -18.89 4.06
C ARG A 159 0.97 -18.39 2.61
N VAL A 160 1.02 -17.08 2.41
CA VAL A 160 1.39 -16.45 1.14
C VAL A 160 2.62 -15.57 1.35
N PRO A 161 3.37 -15.22 0.29
CA PRO A 161 4.49 -14.29 0.42
C PRO A 161 3.99 -12.92 0.90
N CYS A 162 4.41 -12.49 2.09
CA CYS A 162 4.04 -11.17 2.62
C CYS A 162 5.15 -10.58 3.52
N THR A 163 6.37 -11.06 3.36
CA THR A 163 7.54 -10.67 4.15
C THR A 163 8.54 -9.97 3.25
N TRP A 164 8.48 -8.64 3.22
CA TRP A 164 9.41 -7.80 2.47
C TRP A 164 10.03 -6.78 3.40
N ARG A 165 11.31 -6.45 3.16
CA ARG A 165 11.89 -5.23 3.73
C ARG A 165 11.23 -4.03 3.08
N ALA A 166 10.97 -3.00 3.86
CA ALA A 166 10.27 -1.81 3.41
C ALA A 166 11.06 -1.11 2.29
N SER A 167 12.36 -0.90 2.48
CA SER A 167 13.23 -0.28 1.47
C SER A 167 13.20 -1.01 0.13
N GLU A 168 13.38 -2.34 0.16
CA GLU A 168 13.33 -3.19 -1.03
C GLU A 168 11.95 -3.14 -1.70
N ALA A 169 10.87 -3.17 -0.92
CA ALA A 169 9.51 -3.11 -1.46
C ALA A 169 9.18 -1.75 -2.08
N LEU A 170 9.57 -0.64 -1.44
CA LEU A 170 9.35 0.69 -1.99
C LEU A 170 10.14 0.91 -3.27
N ARG A 171 11.40 0.45 -3.33
CA ARG A 171 12.20 0.47 -4.57
C ARG A 171 11.56 -0.38 -5.66
N TYR A 172 11.08 -1.59 -5.34
CA TYR A 172 10.36 -2.42 -6.30
C TYR A 172 9.09 -1.74 -6.85
N MET A 173 8.30 -1.10 -5.99
CA MET A 173 7.11 -0.36 -6.41
C MET A 173 7.46 0.89 -7.21
N HIS A 174 8.60 1.52 -6.94
CA HIS A 174 9.11 2.64 -7.73
C HIS A 174 9.40 2.16 -9.15
N ASP A 175 10.20 1.10 -9.28
CA ASP A 175 10.62 0.55 -10.57
C ASP A 175 9.44 -0.01 -11.38
N ALA A 176 8.43 -0.53 -10.69
CA ALA A 176 7.17 -0.95 -11.31
C ALA A 176 6.19 0.21 -11.61
N GLY A 177 6.54 1.45 -11.25
CA GLY A 177 5.75 2.65 -11.53
C GLY A 177 4.49 2.81 -10.67
N CYS A 178 4.36 2.08 -9.56
CA CYS A 178 3.17 2.10 -8.70
C CYS A 178 3.40 2.71 -7.31
N LEU A 179 4.63 3.12 -6.98
CA LEU A 179 4.97 3.73 -5.68
C LEU A 179 4.10 4.96 -5.37
N THR A 180 3.87 5.84 -6.33
CA THR A 180 3.02 7.03 -6.14
C THR A 180 1.60 6.68 -5.69
N ILE A 181 1.02 5.60 -6.23
CA ILE A 181 -0.31 5.11 -5.81
C ILE A 181 -0.25 4.60 -4.37
N TRP A 182 0.81 3.85 -4.03
CA TRP A 182 1.02 3.34 -2.67
C TRP A 182 1.15 4.47 -1.65
N ILE A 183 1.95 5.50 -1.95
CA ILE A 183 2.12 6.68 -1.09
C ILE A 183 0.77 7.35 -0.83
N ARG A 184 -0.04 7.54 -1.87
CA ARG A 184 -1.37 8.17 -1.75
C ARG A 184 -2.34 7.32 -0.94
N LEU A 185 -2.27 5.99 -1.01
CA LEU A 185 -3.09 5.14 -0.13
C LEU A 185 -2.75 5.39 1.33
N ILE A 186 -1.46 5.43 1.66
CA ILE A 186 -0.98 5.65 3.02
C ILE A 186 -1.34 7.05 3.50
N ALA A 187 -1.02 8.08 2.71
CA ALA A 187 -1.22 9.46 3.09
C ALA A 187 -2.69 9.86 3.24
N ARG A 188 -3.59 9.28 2.42
CA ARG A 188 -5.03 9.59 2.47
C ARG A 188 -5.83 8.69 3.39
N PHE A 189 -5.21 7.69 4.02
CA PHE A 189 -5.91 6.74 4.88
C PHE A 189 -6.64 7.46 6.03
N PRO A 190 -7.99 7.40 6.11
CA PRO A 190 -8.75 8.10 7.14
C PRO A 190 -9.11 7.18 8.33
N GLY A 191 -8.58 5.95 8.36
CA GLY A 191 -9.19 4.83 9.05
C GLY A 191 -9.99 3.95 8.09
N TRP A 192 -10.25 2.70 8.49
CA TRP A 192 -11.18 1.81 7.78
C TRP A 192 -12.54 1.75 8.48
#